data_AF-G5DZI7-F1
#
_entry.id   AF-G5DZI7-F1
#
_cell.length_a   1.000
_cell.length_b   1.000
_cell.length_c   1.000
_cell.angle_alpha   90.00
_cell.angle_beta   90.00
_cell.angle_gamma   90.00
#
_symmetry.space_group_name_H-M   'P 1'
#
loop_
_entity.id
_entity.type
_entity.pdbx_description
1 polymer ?
#
loop_
_entity_poly.entity_id
_entity_poly.type
_entity_poly.pdbx_seq_one_letter_code
_entity_poly.pdbx_strand_id
1 'polypeptide(L)'
;MCGHQQVMVAGGMESMSNIPYCMSRGATPYGGLKLEDLIVKDGLTDVYNKIHMGNCAENTAKKFDIGREEQDSYAISSYTRSKAAWDSGLLAKEITPVTISQKGKLDIIVQEDEEYKRVDFGKFSKLKTVFQKNGTVTAANASTLNDGAAKMLNIDPAKVNINGGAVSLGHPIGMSGARIVGHMVHALQKGQFGVAGICNGGGGASAILIEK
;
A
#
# COMPACT_ATOMS: atom_id res chain seq x y z
N MET A 1 -27.60 10.20 10.13
CA MET A 1 -26.51 10.35 11.11
C MET A 1 -27.09 10.24 12.51
N CYS A 2 -26.43 9.54 13.44
CA CYS A 2 -26.96 9.27 14.78
C CYS A 2 -26.91 10.46 15.75
N GLY A 3 -26.34 11.61 15.36
CA GLY A 3 -26.37 12.84 16.15
C GLY A 3 -25.46 12.86 17.40
N HIS A 4 -24.54 11.90 17.55
CA HIS A 4 -23.71 11.79 18.77
C HIS A 4 -22.60 12.85 18.88
N GLN A 5 -22.11 13.37 17.75
CA GLN A 5 -21.00 14.32 17.69
C GLN A 5 -21.26 15.36 16.61
N GLN A 6 -20.76 16.58 16.82
CA GLN A 6 -20.89 17.68 15.86
C GLN A 6 -19.71 17.74 14.88
N VAL A 7 -18.48 17.48 15.37
CA VAL A 7 -17.25 17.54 14.58
C VAL A 7 -16.34 16.40 15.03
N MET A 8 -15.74 15.69 14.07
CA MET A 8 -14.75 14.64 14.31
C MET A 8 -13.64 14.72 13.27
N VAL A 9 -12.44 14.31 13.65
CA VAL A 9 -11.33 14.06 12.72
C VAL A 9 -11.12 12.55 12.65
N ALA A 10 -11.00 12.02 11.44
CA ALA A 10 -10.71 10.62 11.19
C ALA A 10 -9.56 10.54 10.18
N GLY A 11 -8.71 9.52 10.34
CA GLY A 11 -7.55 9.31 9.51
C GLY A 11 -6.88 7.99 9.84
N GLY A 12 -5.62 7.85 9.43
CA GLY A 12 -4.83 6.66 9.66
C GLY A 12 -3.34 6.98 9.59
N MET A 13 -2.54 6.25 10.35
CA MET A 13 -1.09 6.43 10.43
C MET A 13 -0.42 5.09 10.66
N GLU A 14 0.82 4.94 10.19
CA GLU A 14 1.64 3.77 10.45
C GLU A 14 3.13 4.17 10.38
N SER A 15 3.96 3.60 11.24
CA SER A 15 5.41 3.77 11.18
C SER A 15 6.08 2.41 11.15
N MET A 16 6.06 1.77 9.98
CA MET A 16 6.59 0.40 9.83
C MET A 16 8.08 0.31 10.17
N SER A 17 8.86 1.36 9.93
CA SER A 17 10.28 1.44 10.28
C SER A 17 10.55 1.35 11.79
N ASN A 18 9.56 1.65 12.63
CA ASN A 18 9.69 1.63 14.09
C ASN A 18 8.93 0.45 14.75
N ILE A 19 8.39 -0.48 13.96
CA ILE A 19 7.74 -1.67 14.49
C ILE A 19 8.81 -2.56 15.16
N PRO A 20 8.64 -2.93 16.43
CA PRO A 20 9.66 -3.68 17.16
C PRO A 20 9.55 -5.18 16.88
N TYR A 21 10.56 -5.92 17.36
CA TYR A 21 10.45 -7.36 17.57
C TYR A 21 9.79 -7.65 18.91
N CYS A 22 9.12 -8.80 19.03
CA CYS A 22 8.51 -9.24 20.28
C CYS A 22 9.14 -10.53 20.84
N MET A 23 8.98 -10.71 22.15
CA MET A 23 9.33 -11.90 22.90
C MET A 23 8.14 -12.34 23.73
N SER A 24 7.88 -13.64 23.81
CA SER A 24 6.83 -14.17 24.68
C SER A 24 7.17 -13.91 26.15
N ARG A 25 6.17 -13.52 26.95
CA ARG A 25 6.31 -13.35 28.40
C ARG A 25 6.39 -14.73 29.07
N GLY A 26 7.30 -14.92 30.01
CA GLY A 26 7.44 -16.14 30.79
C GLY A 26 8.89 -16.57 30.97
N ALA A 27 9.10 -17.84 31.32
CA ALA A 27 10.43 -18.41 31.41
C ALA A 27 11.02 -18.65 30.02
N THR A 28 12.28 -18.25 29.82
CA THR A 28 13.02 -18.55 28.59
C THR A 28 13.24 -20.06 28.47
N PRO A 29 12.78 -20.71 27.40
CA PRO A 29 12.96 -22.15 27.24
C PRO A 29 14.44 -22.53 27.06
N TYR A 30 14.81 -23.70 27.56
CA TYR A 30 16.12 -24.30 27.32
C TYR A 30 16.32 -24.53 25.81
N GLY A 31 17.49 -24.18 25.27
CA GLY A 31 17.78 -24.22 23.83
C GLY A 31 17.52 -22.91 23.08
N GLY A 32 17.00 -21.89 23.75
CA GLY A 32 16.82 -20.54 23.20
C GLY A 32 15.41 -20.26 22.69
N LEU A 33 15.17 -19.00 22.33
CA LEU A 33 13.90 -18.52 21.77
C LEU A 33 14.12 -17.68 20.53
N LYS A 34 13.08 -17.53 19.73
CA LYS A 34 13.06 -16.65 18.56
C LYS A 34 12.35 -15.35 18.93
N LEU A 35 12.99 -14.22 18.68
CA LEU A 35 12.31 -12.92 18.65
C LEU A 35 11.55 -12.81 17.32
N GLU A 36 10.27 -12.48 17.40
CA GLU A 36 9.41 -12.41 16.22
C GLU A 36 9.26 -10.97 15.74
N ASP A 37 9.48 -10.74 14.44
CA ASP A 37 9.23 -9.46 13.78
C ASP A 37 7.72 -9.21 13.73
N LEU A 38 7.25 -8.12 14.36
CA LEU A 38 5.83 -7.81 14.42
C LEU A 38 5.25 -7.38 13.07
N ILE A 39 6.05 -6.88 12.13
CA ILE A 39 5.58 -6.60 10.76
C ILE A 39 5.10 -7.90 10.12
N VAL A 40 5.93 -8.95 10.21
CA VAL A 40 5.62 -10.25 9.64
C VAL A 40 4.51 -10.92 10.44
N LYS A 41 4.63 -10.97 11.77
CA LYS A 41 3.74 -11.72 12.65
C LYS A 41 2.33 -11.14 12.70
N ASP A 42 2.20 -9.85 12.97
CA ASP A 42 0.91 -9.21 13.26
C ASP A 42 0.32 -8.52 12.02
N GLY A 43 1.16 -8.04 11.09
CA GLY A 43 0.72 -7.33 9.90
C GLY A 43 0.52 -8.23 8.67
N LEU A 44 1.51 -9.06 8.34
CA LEU A 44 1.60 -9.67 7.01
C LEU A 44 1.41 -11.19 6.97
N THR A 45 1.15 -11.85 8.10
CA THR A 45 0.89 -13.29 8.15
C THR A 45 -0.59 -13.56 8.33
N ASP A 46 -1.16 -14.35 7.43
CA ASP A 46 -2.53 -14.83 7.57
C ASP A 46 -2.64 -15.78 8.76
N VAL A 47 -3.52 -15.47 9.70
CA VAL A 47 -3.66 -16.23 10.94
C VAL A 47 -4.17 -17.65 10.68
N TYR A 48 -4.99 -17.86 9.66
CA TYR A 48 -5.65 -19.15 9.41
C TYR A 48 -4.76 -20.09 8.59
N ASN A 49 -4.16 -19.56 7.53
CA ASN A 49 -3.36 -20.32 6.56
C ASN A 49 -1.87 -20.35 6.91
N LYS A 50 -1.42 -19.51 7.85
CA LYS A 50 -0.01 -19.41 8.28
C LYS A 50 0.95 -19.10 7.11
N ILE A 51 0.50 -18.27 6.17
CA ILE A 51 1.26 -17.83 5.01
C ILE A 51 1.30 -16.30 4.93
N HIS A 52 2.32 -15.77 4.26
CA HIS A 52 2.42 -14.33 3.97
C HIS A 52 1.26 -13.83 3.08
N MET A 53 0.84 -12.57 3.21
CA MET A 53 -0.20 -11.93 2.36
C MET A 53 0.09 -12.09 0.86
N GLY A 54 1.33 -11.92 0.44
CA GLY A 54 1.76 -12.19 -0.93
C GLY A 54 1.44 -13.61 -1.45
N ASN A 55 1.41 -14.64 -0.61
CA ASN A 55 0.94 -15.98 -1.03
C ASN A 55 -0.58 -16.03 -1.21
N CYS A 56 -1.33 -15.22 -0.46
CA CYS A 56 -2.77 -15.06 -0.70
C CYS A 56 -3.03 -14.36 -2.05
N ALA A 57 -2.16 -13.42 -2.43
CA ALA A 57 -2.18 -12.79 -3.75
C ALA A 57 -1.87 -13.82 -4.86
N GLU A 58 -0.88 -14.69 -4.69
CA GLU A 58 -0.59 -15.78 -5.64
C GLU A 58 -1.79 -16.72 -5.84
N ASN A 59 -2.48 -17.08 -4.75
CA ASN A 59 -3.70 -17.91 -4.84
C ASN A 59 -4.79 -17.23 -5.70
N THR A 60 -4.94 -15.91 -5.55
CA THR A 60 -5.88 -15.11 -6.34
C THR A 60 -5.43 -15.02 -7.80
N ALA A 61 -4.15 -14.74 -8.03
CA ALA A 61 -3.57 -14.66 -9.37
C ALA A 61 -3.79 -15.98 -10.14
N LYS A 62 -3.56 -17.12 -9.49
CA LYS A 62 -3.83 -18.44 -10.05
C LYS A 62 -5.32 -18.67 -10.34
N LYS A 63 -6.20 -18.28 -9.42
CA LYS A 63 -7.66 -18.50 -9.56
C LYS A 63 -8.28 -17.68 -10.69
N PHE A 64 -7.75 -16.49 -10.97
CA PHE A 64 -8.28 -15.54 -11.95
C PHE A 64 -7.37 -15.37 -13.17
N ASP A 65 -6.44 -16.30 -13.37
CA ASP A 65 -5.49 -16.32 -14.49
C ASP A 65 -4.83 -14.96 -14.73
N ILE A 66 -4.29 -14.37 -13.66
CA ILE A 66 -3.57 -13.09 -13.69
C ILE A 66 -2.08 -13.39 -13.87
N GLY A 67 -1.61 -13.22 -15.10
CA GLY A 67 -0.23 -13.52 -15.47
C GLY A 67 0.79 -12.55 -14.87
N ARG A 68 2.04 -12.99 -14.81
CA ARG A 68 3.19 -12.18 -14.38
C ARG A 68 3.33 -10.88 -15.18
N GLU A 69 3.18 -10.96 -16.50
CA GLU A 69 3.30 -9.82 -17.40
C GLU A 69 2.19 -8.78 -17.18
N GLU A 70 0.97 -9.23 -16.85
CA GLU A 70 -0.16 -8.35 -16.51
C GLU A 70 0.14 -7.56 -15.23
N GLN A 71 0.66 -8.25 -14.20
CA GLN A 71 1.04 -7.62 -12.92
C GLN A 71 2.20 -6.62 -13.10
N ASP A 72 3.24 -6.99 -13.85
CA ASP A 72 4.37 -6.10 -14.13
C ASP A 72 3.91 -4.87 -14.92
N SER A 73 3.07 -5.06 -15.95
CA SER A 73 2.52 -3.95 -16.75
C SER A 73 1.69 -2.98 -15.90
N TYR A 74 0.87 -3.51 -15.00
CA TYR A 74 0.10 -2.70 -14.05
C TYR A 74 1.01 -1.91 -13.11
N ALA A 75 2.03 -2.57 -12.55
CA ALA A 75 2.98 -1.93 -11.65
C ALA A 75 3.76 -0.80 -12.34
N ILE A 76 4.26 -1.04 -13.56
CA ILE A 76 4.90 -0.01 -14.40
C ILE A 76 3.94 1.19 -14.58
N SER A 77 2.67 0.92 -14.93
CA SER A 77 1.65 1.96 -15.07
C SER A 77 1.47 2.77 -13.78
N SER A 78 1.47 2.11 -12.62
CA SER A 78 1.37 2.78 -11.31
C SER A 78 2.52 3.75 -11.08
N TYR A 79 3.77 3.33 -11.33
CA TYR A 79 4.95 4.19 -11.22
C TYR A 79 4.90 5.36 -12.20
N THR A 80 4.53 5.13 -13.47
CA THR A 80 4.39 6.18 -14.47
C THR A 80 3.33 7.22 -14.07
N ARG A 81 2.17 6.77 -13.60
CA ARG A 81 1.08 7.66 -13.15
C ARG A 81 1.44 8.44 -11.90
N SER A 82 2.12 7.81 -10.94
CA SER A 82 2.62 8.49 -9.73
C SER A 82 3.56 9.62 -10.08
N LYS A 83 4.53 9.33 -10.96
CA LYS A 83 5.48 10.34 -11.45
C LYS A 83 4.77 11.50 -12.14
N ALA A 84 3.83 11.21 -13.05
CA ALA A 84 3.07 12.26 -13.73
C ALA A 84 2.22 13.12 -12.77
N ALA A 85 1.63 12.50 -11.74
CA ALA A 85 0.86 13.21 -10.72
C ALA A 85 1.72 14.14 -9.85
N TRP A 86 2.95 13.71 -9.53
CA TRP A 86 3.96 14.56 -8.87
C TRP A 86 4.46 15.68 -9.79
N ASP A 87 4.87 15.35 -11.01
CA ASP A 87 5.39 16.32 -11.99
C ASP A 87 4.36 17.41 -12.35
N SER A 88 3.05 17.08 -12.31
CA SER A 88 1.96 18.05 -12.52
C SER A 88 1.58 18.89 -11.31
N GLY A 89 2.16 18.61 -10.13
CA GLY A 89 1.83 19.29 -8.87
C GLY A 89 0.44 18.92 -8.31
N LEU A 90 -0.19 17.85 -8.81
CA LEU A 90 -1.49 17.40 -8.31
C LEU A 90 -1.39 16.93 -6.87
N LEU A 91 -0.40 16.09 -6.56
CA LEU A 91 -0.17 15.54 -5.23
C LEU A 91 0.36 16.59 -4.24
N ALA A 92 1.02 17.64 -4.72
CA ALA A 92 1.48 18.74 -3.87
C ALA A 92 0.33 19.48 -3.17
N LYS A 93 -0.92 19.38 -3.67
CA LYS A 93 -2.10 20.01 -3.04
C LYS A 93 -2.60 19.26 -1.80
N GLU A 94 -2.28 17.98 -1.68
CA GLU A 94 -2.73 17.13 -0.56
C GLU A 94 -1.60 16.80 0.43
N ILE A 95 -0.35 17.13 0.09
CA ILE A 95 0.83 16.85 0.91
C ILE A 95 1.25 18.08 1.71
N THR A 96 1.48 17.88 3.00
CA THR A 96 2.12 18.86 3.88
C THR A 96 3.57 18.45 4.14
N PRO A 97 4.57 19.31 3.87
CA PRO A 97 5.98 18.99 4.14
C PRO A 97 6.26 18.68 5.61
N VAL A 98 7.18 17.74 5.85
CA VAL A 98 7.66 17.36 7.17
C VAL A 98 9.14 17.69 7.29
N THR A 99 9.49 18.49 8.30
CA THR A 99 10.88 18.81 8.64
C THR A 99 11.41 17.82 9.66
N ILE A 100 12.49 17.12 9.32
CA ILE A 100 13.22 16.21 10.20
C ILE A 100 14.45 16.93 10.74
N SER A 101 14.38 17.32 12.02
CA SER A 101 15.48 18.04 12.66
C SER A 101 16.64 17.11 13.02
N GLN A 102 17.85 17.56 12.75
CA GLN A 102 19.07 16.78 12.96
C GLN A 102 20.06 17.54 13.85
N LYS A 103 20.46 16.93 14.98
CA LYS A 103 21.43 17.56 15.89
C LYS A 103 22.78 17.74 15.18
N GLY A 104 23.21 19.00 15.02
CA GLY A 104 24.50 19.35 14.42
C GLY A 104 24.56 19.21 12.89
N LYS A 105 23.40 19.08 12.22
CA LYS A 105 23.29 19.06 10.76
C LYS A 105 22.13 19.96 10.32
N LEU A 106 22.05 20.23 9.02
CA LEU A 106 20.88 20.89 8.44
C LEU A 106 19.66 19.97 8.51
N ASP A 107 18.50 20.56 8.73
CA ASP A 107 17.22 19.85 8.73
C ASP A 107 16.91 19.31 7.33
N ILE A 108 16.27 18.15 7.28
CA ILE A 108 15.80 17.54 6.02
C ILE A 108 14.32 17.88 5.89
N ILE A 109 13.93 18.46 4.76
CA ILE A 109 12.52 18.71 4.43
C ILE A 109 12.04 17.60 3.50
N VAL A 110 11.15 16.75 3.99
CA VAL A 110 10.46 15.72 3.21
C VAL A 110 9.13 16.30 2.74
N GLN A 111 9.03 16.59 1.45
CA GLN A 111 7.87 17.25 0.84
C GLN A 111 7.27 16.48 -0.34
N GLU A 112 7.80 15.30 -0.59
CA GLU A 112 7.44 14.47 -1.74
C GLU A 112 7.56 12.99 -1.37
N ASP A 113 6.69 12.16 -1.93
CA ASP A 113 6.77 10.71 -1.75
C ASP A 113 8.12 10.19 -2.23
N GLU A 114 8.72 9.29 -1.46
CA GLU A 114 10.06 8.77 -1.75
C GLU A 114 10.01 7.60 -2.75
N GLU A 115 9.00 6.74 -2.64
CA GLU A 115 9.03 5.39 -3.20
C GLU A 115 8.93 5.36 -4.72
N TYR A 116 8.15 6.26 -5.33
CA TYR A 116 7.90 6.23 -6.78
C TYR A 116 9.15 6.51 -7.62
N LYS A 117 10.20 7.06 -6.99
CA LYS A 117 11.51 7.32 -7.58
C LYS A 117 12.44 6.10 -7.54
N ARG A 118 12.14 5.11 -6.70
CA ARG A 118 12.98 3.92 -6.44
C ARG A 118 12.64 2.77 -7.39
N VAL A 119 12.65 3.04 -8.69
CA VAL A 119 12.25 2.07 -9.72
C VAL A 119 13.27 1.96 -10.84
N ASP A 120 13.49 0.73 -11.31
CA ASP A 120 14.25 0.42 -12.52
C ASP A 120 13.40 -0.47 -13.43
N PHE A 121 12.79 0.16 -14.44
CA PHE A 121 11.89 -0.52 -15.37
C PHE A 121 12.57 -1.67 -16.12
N GLY A 122 13.89 -1.59 -16.35
CA GLY A 122 14.67 -2.63 -17.02
C GLY A 122 14.93 -3.88 -16.17
N LYS A 123 14.53 -3.86 -14.89
CA LYS A 123 14.66 -4.99 -13.97
C LYS A 123 13.38 -5.80 -13.76
N PHE A 124 12.19 -5.29 -14.09
CA PHE A 124 10.91 -5.95 -13.79
C PHE A 124 10.93 -7.43 -14.23
N SER A 125 11.10 -7.69 -15.52
CA SER A 125 11.11 -9.06 -16.08
C SER A 125 12.22 -9.97 -15.53
N LYS A 126 13.23 -9.42 -14.84
CA LYS A 126 14.37 -10.16 -14.28
C LYS A 126 14.19 -10.50 -12.80
N LEU A 127 13.22 -9.86 -12.12
CA LEU A 127 13.00 -10.10 -10.71
C LEU A 127 12.40 -11.49 -10.46
N LYS A 128 12.96 -12.15 -9.45
CA LYS A 128 12.47 -13.43 -8.94
C LYS A 128 11.18 -13.20 -8.15
N THR A 129 10.32 -14.20 -8.17
CA THR A 129 9.12 -14.25 -7.33
C THR A 129 9.53 -14.50 -5.89
N VAL A 130 9.00 -13.70 -4.96
CA VAL A 130 9.53 -13.65 -3.58
C VAL A 130 8.71 -14.49 -2.60
N PHE A 131 7.44 -14.77 -2.92
CA PHE A 131 6.53 -15.52 -2.03
C PHE A 131 6.40 -16.99 -2.42
N GLN A 132 6.33 -17.29 -3.71
CA GLN A 132 6.16 -18.65 -4.21
C GLN A 132 7.15 -18.96 -5.35
N LYS A 133 7.68 -20.19 -5.38
CA LYS A 133 8.42 -20.70 -6.53
C LYS A 133 7.48 -20.85 -7.73
N ASN A 134 7.86 -20.29 -8.89
CA ASN A 134 7.01 -20.20 -10.08
C ASN A 134 5.71 -19.40 -9.84
N GLY A 135 5.77 -18.43 -8.94
CA GLY A 135 4.67 -17.49 -8.73
C GLY A 135 4.64 -16.37 -9.78
N THR A 136 3.96 -15.29 -9.44
CA THR A 136 3.77 -14.09 -10.25
C THR A 136 4.15 -12.81 -9.50
N VAL A 137 4.14 -12.85 -8.17
CA VAL A 137 4.36 -11.68 -7.33
C VAL A 137 5.86 -11.49 -7.06
N THR A 138 6.35 -10.27 -7.31
CA THR A 138 7.73 -9.82 -7.12
C THR A 138 7.79 -8.56 -6.29
N ALA A 139 8.98 -8.18 -5.84
CA ALA A 139 9.17 -6.93 -5.11
C ALA A 139 8.77 -5.65 -5.88
N ALA A 140 8.70 -5.70 -7.23
CA ALA A 140 8.36 -4.53 -8.04
C ALA A 140 6.87 -4.43 -8.40
N ASN A 141 6.14 -5.56 -8.37
CA ASN A 141 4.71 -5.60 -8.70
C ASN A 141 3.80 -5.86 -7.48
N ALA A 142 4.36 -6.35 -6.38
CA ALA A 142 3.84 -6.09 -5.06
C ALA A 142 4.11 -4.63 -4.71
N SER A 143 3.38 -4.12 -3.76
CA SER A 143 3.79 -2.86 -3.16
C SER A 143 4.88 -3.09 -2.13
N THR A 144 5.57 -2.02 -1.78
CA THR A 144 6.56 -2.04 -0.71
C THR A 144 5.87 -2.19 0.65
N LEU A 145 5.81 -3.44 1.12
CA LEU A 145 4.98 -3.89 2.26
C LEU A 145 3.46 -3.73 2.04
N ASN A 146 2.95 -3.86 0.81
CA ASN A 146 1.53 -3.64 0.52
C ASN A 146 1.02 -4.39 -0.72
N ASP A 147 -0.31 -4.45 -0.94
CA ASP A 147 -0.91 -5.14 -2.08
C ASP A 147 -2.14 -4.41 -2.67
N GLY A 148 -2.41 -4.60 -3.98
CA GLY A 148 -3.63 -4.12 -4.65
C GLY A 148 -3.95 -4.94 -5.90
N ALA A 149 -5.24 -5.16 -6.20
CA ALA A 149 -5.69 -5.87 -7.40
C ALA A 149 -6.98 -5.26 -7.98
N ALA A 150 -7.09 -5.18 -9.32
CA ALA A 150 -8.25 -4.63 -10.02
C ALA A 150 -8.54 -5.41 -11.32
N LYS A 151 -9.35 -6.48 -11.26
CA LYS A 151 -9.77 -7.24 -12.45
C LYS A 151 -11.30 -7.43 -12.57
N MET A 152 -12.06 -7.39 -11.48
CA MET A 152 -13.40 -7.99 -11.46
C MET A 152 -14.59 -7.07 -11.81
N LEU A 153 -14.42 -5.77 -12.01
CA LEU A 153 -15.56 -4.84 -12.08
C LEU A 153 -15.90 -4.31 -13.49
N ASN A 154 -15.21 -4.76 -14.54
CA ASN A 154 -15.34 -4.22 -15.92
C ASN A 154 -15.31 -2.68 -15.95
N ILE A 155 -14.54 -2.08 -15.04
CA ILE A 155 -14.34 -0.63 -14.95
C ILE A 155 -13.25 -0.29 -15.96
N ASP A 156 -13.46 0.81 -16.68
CA ASP A 156 -12.45 1.41 -17.53
C ASP A 156 -11.12 1.60 -16.76
N PRO A 157 -10.02 0.92 -17.16
CA PRO A 157 -8.73 1.04 -16.49
C PRO A 157 -8.16 2.46 -16.48
N ALA A 158 -8.64 3.34 -17.36
CA ALA A 158 -8.31 4.76 -17.36
C ALA A 158 -8.95 5.53 -16.18
N LYS A 159 -9.87 4.92 -15.43
CA LYS A 159 -10.56 5.49 -14.27
C LYS A 159 -10.12 4.90 -12.93
N VAL A 160 -9.29 3.86 -12.93
CA VAL A 160 -8.82 3.17 -11.73
C VAL A 160 -7.40 3.62 -11.41
N ASN A 161 -7.16 4.15 -10.19
CA ASN A 161 -5.83 4.55 -9.71
C ASN A 161 -5.07 5.45 -10.70
N ILE A 162 -5.73 6.52 -11.16
CA ILE A 162 -5.25 7.37 -12.26
C ILE A 162 -3.98 8.16 -11.93
N ASN A 163 -3.72 8.39 -10.65
CA ASN A 163 -2.58 9.13 -10.13
C ASN A 163 -1.58 8.21 -9.39
N GLY A 164 -1.58 6.91 -9.74
CA GLY A 164 -0.78 5.90 -9.07
C GLY A 164 -1.48 5.29 -7.86
N GLY A 165 -0.73 4.53 -7.06
CA GLY A 165 -1.27 3.79 -5.92
C GLY A 165 -0.19 3.17 -5.06
N ALA A 166 -0.60 2.28 -4.16
CA ALA A 166 0.28 1.65 -3.16
C ALA A 166 1.55 1.02 -3.78
N VAL A 167 1.42 0.38 -4.95
CA VAL A 167 2.55 -0.28 -5.63
C VAL A 167 3.75 0.64 -5.86
N SER A 168 3.50 1.93 -6.09
CA SER A 168 4.54 2.91 -6.42
C SER A 168 4.67 4.03 -5.40
N LEU A 169 3.64 4.32 -4.60
CA LEU A 169 3.67 5.36 -3.56
C LEU A 169 3.96 4.79 -2.17
N GLY A 170 3.94 3.46 -2.01
CA GLY A 170 3.97 2.77 -0.73
C GLY A 170 2.60 2.72 -0.03
N HIS A 171 2.51 1.92 1.04
CA HIS A 171 1.30 1.77 1.84
C HIS A 171 1.61 1.51 3.33
N PRO A 172 1.87 2.58 4.09
CA PRO A 172 1.76 2.48 5.53
C PRO A 172 0.34 1.94 5.85
N ILE A 173 0.26 0.71 6.40
CA ILE A 173 -0.95 -0.13 6.34
C ILE A 173 -2.16 0.60 6.95
N GLY A 174 -2.00 1.16 8.15
CA GLY A 174 -3.02 1.94 8.83
C GLY A 174 -3.40 3.26 8.14
N MET A 175 -2.61 3.78 7.19
CA MET A 175 -2.83 5.09 6.55
C MET A 175 -3.55 5.02 5.20
N SER A 176 -3.36 3.93 4.47
CA SER A 176 -3.71 3.88 3.05
C SER A 176 -5.20 4.03 2.75
N GLY A 177 -6.08 3.53 3.63
CA GLY A 177 -7.52 3.71 3.50
C GLY A 177 -7.93 5.18 3.57
N ALA A 178 -7.34 5.94 4.50
CA ALA A 178 -7.58 7.38 4.61
C ALA A 178 -6.98 8.14 3.42
N ARG A 179 -5.78 7.76 2.97
CA ARG A 179 -5.10 8.39 1.82
C ARG A 179 -5.94 8.33 0.55
N ILE A 180 -6.47 7.15 0.19
CA ILE A 180 -7.24 7.01 -1.06
C ILE A 180 -8.56 7.80 -1.03
N VAL A 181 -9.18 7.93 0.15
CA VAL A 181 -10.39 8.77 0.32
C VAL A 181 -10.02 10.24 0.24
N GLY A 182 -8.99 10.68 0.96
CA GLY A 182 -8.49 12.06 0.90
C GLY A 182 -8.11 12.47 -0.53
N HIS A 183 -7.43 11.58 -1.25
CA HIS A 183 -7.06 11.82 -2.64
C HIS A 183 -8.28 12.08 -3.53
N MET A 184 -9.36 11.30 -3.38
CA MET A 184 -10.59 11.55 -4.15
C MET A 184 -11.22 12.91 -3.82
N VAL A 185 -11.17 13.35 -2.55
CA VAL A 185 -11.64 14.69 -2.15
C VAL A 185 -10.90 15.78 -2.93
N HIS A 186 -9.60 15.62 -3.19
CA HIS A 186 -8.82 16.57 -3.98
C HIS A 186 -9.01 16.40 -5.49
N ALA A 187 -8.97 15.18 -6.00
CA ALA A 187 -8.88 14.87 -7.42
C ALA A 187 -10.22 14.91 -8.18
N LEU A 188 -11.35 14.61 -7.53
CA LEU A 188 -12.65 14.67 -8.16
C LEU A 188 -12.99 16.11 -8.59
N GLN A 189 -13.86 16.23 -9.58
CA GLN A 189 -14.54 17.47 -9.97
C GLN A 189 -15.95 17.51 -9.39
N LYS A 190 -16.54 18.71 -9.31
CA LYS A 190 -17.91 18.88 -8.82
C LYS A 190 -18.91 18.07 -9.67
N GLY A 191 -19.81 17.34 -9.02
CA GLY A 191 -20.77 16.41 -9.60
C GLY A 191 -20.20 15.03 -9.95
N GLN A 192 -18.92 14.75 -9.65
CA GLN A 192 -18.34 13.43 -9.87
C GLN A 192 -18.47 12.54 -8.64
N PHE A 193 -18.71 11.26 -8.91
CA PHE A 193 -18.69 10.18 -7.92
C PHE A 193 -17.33 9.49 -7.93
N GLY A 194 -16.79 9.19 -6.75
CA GLY A 194 -15.60 8.37 -6.57
C GLY A 194 -15.85 7.24 -5.57
N VAL A 195 -15.30 6.07 -5.86
CA VAL A 195 -15.36 4.90 -4.99
C VAL A 195 -13.95 4.50 -4.57
N ALA A 196 -13.71 4.46 -3.26
CA ALA A 196 -12.52 3.85 -2.68
C ALA A 196 -12.88 2.44 -2.19
N GLY A 197 -12.02 1.47 -2.50
CA GLY A 197 -12.07 0.12 -1.95
C GLY A 197 -10.70 -0.30 -1.46
N ILE A 198 -10.63 -0.92 -0.28
CA ILE A 198 -9.38 -1.40 0.32
C ILE A 198 -9.60 -2.77 0.96
N CYS A 199 -8.73 -3.73 0.66
CA CYS A 199 -8.71 -5.04 1.30
C CYS A 199 -7.99 -4.98 2.66
N ASN A 200 -8.22 -5.97 3.51
CA ASN A 200 -7.48 -6.15 4.75
C ASN A 200 -7.18 -7.62 5.03
N GLY A 201 -6.08 -7.87 5.75
CA GLY A 201 -5.73 -9.21 6.24
C GLY A 201 -6.90 -9.85 6.99
N GLY A 202 -7.03 -11.17 6.86
CA GLY A 202 -8.18 -11.93 7.38
C GLY A 202 -9.38 -12.03 6.44
N GLY A 203 -9.29 -11.48 5.22
CA GLY A 203 -10.28 -11.70 4.14
C GLY A 203 -11.37 -10.64 4.04
N GLY A 204 -11.21 -9.49 4.69
CA GLY A 204 -12.15 -8.37 4.64
C GLY A 204 -11.83 -7.35 3.54
N ALA A 205 -12.80 -6.47 3.30
CA ALA A 205 -12.60 -5.23 2.57
C ALA A 205 -13.59 -4.16 3.06
N SER A 206 -13.19 -2.90 2.93
CA SER A 206 -14.06 -1.74 3.14
C SER A 206 -14.19 -0.94 1.85
N ALA A 207 -15.36 -0.34 1.62
CA ALA A 207 -15.60 0.54 0.48
C ALA A 207 -16.38 1.79 0.89
N ILE A 208 -16.04 2.93 0.27
CA ILE A 208 -16.68 4.23 0.50
C ILE A 208 -16.96 4.89 -0.86
N LEU A 209 -18.18 5.37 -1.04
CA LEU A 209 -18.58 6.25 -2.13
C LEU A 209 -18.62 7.69 -1.62
N ILE A 210 -18.02 8.62 -2.37
CA ILE A 210 -18.17 10.07 -2.15
C ILE A 210 -18.60 10.76 -3.45
N GLU A 211 -19.26 11.90 -3.30
CA GLU A 211 -19.57 12.86 -4.37
C GLU A 211 -18.93 14.20 -4.01
N LYS A 212 -18.40 14.92 -4.99
CA LYS A 212 -17.81 16.25 -4.79
C LYS A 212 -18.68 17.37 -5.34
#